data_AF-A0A915KD28-F1
#
_entry.id   AF-A0A915KD28-F1
#
_cell.length_a   1.000
_cell.length_b   1.000
_cell.length_c   1.000
_cell.angle_alpha   90.00
_cell.angle_beta   90.00
_cell.angle_gamma   90.00
#
_symmetry.space_group_name_H-M   'P 1'
#
loop_
_entity.id
_entity.type
_entity.pdbx_description
1 polymer ?
#
loop_
_entity_poly.entity_id
_entity_poly.type
_entity_poly.pdbx_seq_one_letter_code
_entity_poly.pdbx_strand_id
1 'polypeptide(L)'
;MESVPRMPMLSVESKYAAVANPLEFGQKIKEYISKFYQEDGESYSNEIRELETLRENACKAPVDFTGCSLLKKYYAQLSLLRSRFPMESNDEAAVTFIWFEKYSDLSNTVAIDDIRYEMSSILHNIGALHSYLGAVDTRSTSEMFIENINLRIKDEIMEKSSHSLTFMYGKAQELFQCILLY
;
A
#
# COMPACT_ATOMS: atom_id res chain seq x y z
N MET A 1 -23.50 -19.80 25.08
CA MET A 1 -23.21 -19.33 23.70
C MET A 1 -21.86 -19.81 23.17
N GLU A 2 -21.15 -20.75 23.83
CA GLU A 2 -19.82 -21.21 23.37
C GLU A 2 -19.86 -22.23 22.22
N SER A 3 -21.03 -22.71 21.83
CA SER A 3 -21.22 -23.78 20.85
C SER A 3 -21.88 -23.34 19.54
N VAL A 4 -21.96 -22.02 19.29
CA VAL A 4 -22.51 -21.50 18.03
C VAL A 4 -21.43 -21.56 16.94
N PRO A 5 -21.67 -22.25 15.81
CA PRO A 5 -20.75 -22.24 14.67
C PRO A 5 -20.46 -20.81 14.22
N ARG A 6 -19.18 -20.47 14.06
CA ARG A 6 -18.78 -19.12 13.69
C ARG A 6 -19.02 -18.88 12.20
N MET A 7 -19.59 -17.73 11.86
CA MET A 7 -19.82 -17.34 10.47
C MET A 7 -18.48 -17.08 9.74
N PRO A 8 -18.33 -17.49 8.47
CA PRO A 8 -17.15 -17.17 7.69
C PRO A 8 -16.99 -15.65 7.55
N MET A 9 -15.75 -15.16 7.56
CA MET A 9 -15.44 -13.75 7.33
C MET A 9 -14.97 -13.55 5.89
N LEU A 10 -15.33 -12.42 5.31
CA LEU A 10 -14.85 -12.00 3.99
C LEU A 10 -13.47 -11.33 4.13
N SER A 11 -12.59 -11.59 3.18
CA SER A 11 -11.29 -10.92 3.06
C SER A 11 -11.14 -10.31 1.67
N VAL A 12 -10.38 -9.23 1.58
CA VAL A 12 -10.03 -8.57 0.32
C VAL A 12 -8.72 -9.15 -0.21
N GLU A 13 -8.61 -9.31 -1.52
CA GLU A 13 -7.37 -9.76 -2.16
C GLU A 13 -6.38 -8.60 -2.34
N SER A 14 -5.10 -8.88 -2.13
CA SER A 14 -4.02 -7.93 -2.38
C SER A 14 -3.86 -7.63 -3.88
N LYS A 15 -3.49 -6.38 -4.20
CA LYS A 15 -3.01 -5.97 -5.52
C LYS A 15 -1.61 -6.53 -5.78
N TYR A 16 -1.31 -6.74 -7.05
CA TYR A 16 0.00 -7.21 -7.51
C TYR A 16 0.69 -6.10 -8.29
N ALA A 17 1.94 -5.82 -7.97
CA ALA A 17 2.76 -4.91 -8.76
C ALA A 17 3.16 -5.59 -10.07
N ALA A 18 3.16 -4.87 -11.18
CA ALA A 18 3.66 -5.41 -12.43
C ALA A 18 5.19 -5.53 -12.39
N VAL A 19 5.72 -6.69 -12.78
CA VAL A 19 7.16 -6.99 -12.81
C VAL A 19 7.87 -6.33 -14.01
N ALA A 20 7.10 -5.85 -14.99
CA ALA A 20 7.59 -5.67 -16.36
C ALA A 20 8.47 -4.44 -16.63
N ASN A 21 8.62 -3.49 -15.71
CA ASN A 21 9.48 -2.32 -15.94
C ASN A 21 10.39 -2.06 -14.73
N PRO A 22 11.71 -1.85 -14.94
CA PRO A 22 12.56 -1.30 -13.89
C PRO A 22 11.98 0.04 -13.47
N LEU A 23 11.70 0.22 -12.18
CA LEU A 23 11.28 1.51 -11.70
C LEU A 23 12.47 2.45 -11.69
N GLU A 24 12.28 3.64 -12.23
CA GLU A 24 13.33 4.65 -12.37
C GLU A 24 13.55 5.46 -11.08
N PHE A 25 13.31 4.87 -9.89
CA PHE A 25 13.50 5.55 -8.60
C PHE A 25 14.90 6.13 -8.49
N GLY A 26 15.92 5.29 -8.68
CA GLY A 26 17.30 5.73 -8.57
C GLY A 26 17.65 6.83 -9.56
N GLN A 27 17.23 6.69 -10.82
CA GLN A 27 17.53 7.69 -11.84
C GLN A 27 16.87 9.04 -11.52
N LYS A 28 15.56 9.06 -11.27
CA LYS A 28 14.81 10.30 -11.01
C LYS A 28 15.29 11.04 -9.77
N ILE A 29 15.58 10.31 -8.70
CA ILE A 29 16.10 10.90 -7.45
C ILE A 29 17.50 11.49 -7.69
N LYS A 30 18.41 10.75 -8.35
CA LYS A 30 19.77 11.23 -8.63
C LYS A 30 19.80 12.47 -9.53
N GLU A 31 18.96 12.48 -10.56
CA GLU A 31 18.79 13.62 -11.46
C GLU A 31 18.29 14.85 -10.69
N TYR A 32 17.29 14.68 -9.82
CA TYR A 32 16.76 15.75 -8.99
C TYR A 32 17.79 16.28 -8.00
N ILE A 33 18.53 15.40 -7.33
CA ILE A 33 19.60 15.78 -6.38
C ILE A 33 20.67 16.63 -7.08
N SER A 34 21.17 16.14 -8.21
CA SER A 34 22.18 16.84 -9.00
C SER A 34 21.69 18.21 -9.47
N LYS A 35 20.43 18.31 -9.90
CA LYS A 35 19.85 19.54 -10.45
C LYS A 35 19.55 20.60 -9.38
N PHE A 36 18.93 20.22 -8.26
CA PHE A 36 18.36 21.16 -7.29
C PHE A 36 19.18 21.33 -6.03
N TYR A 37 19.90 20.30 -5.60
CA TYR A 37 20.76 20.36 -4.41
C TYR A 37 22.23 20.59 -4.76
N GLN A 38 22.60 20.47 -6.05
CA GLN A 38 23.99 20.62 -6.53
C GLN A 38 24.96 19.64 -5.84
N GLU A 39 24.45 18.49 -5.43
CA GLU A 39 25.21 17.39 -4.84
C GLU A 39 25.41 16.27 -5.87
N ASP A 40 26.41 15.43 -5.64
CA ASP A 40 26.62 14.25 -6.48
C ASP A 40 25.56 13.18 -6.15
N GLY A 41 24.61 12.95 -7.08
CA GLY A 41 23.56 11.94 -6.92
C GLY A 41 24.11 10.53 -6.67
N GLU A 42 25.32 10.20 -7.14
CA GLU A 42 25.92 8.89 -6.89
C GLU A 42 26.28 8.65 -5.42
N SER A 43 26.42 9.71 -4.62
CA SER A 43 26.65 9.61 -3.18
C SER A 43 25.49 8.94 -2.43
N TYR A 44 24.29 8.90 -3.02
CA TYR A 44 23.07 8.34 -2.44
C TYR A 44 22.68 6.95 -3.01
N SER A 45 23.58 6.32 -3.78
CA SER A 45 23.32 5.05 -4.44
C SER A 45 22.98 3.90 -3.49
N ASN A 46 23.53 3.91 -2.27
CA ASN A 46 23.27 2.86 -1.28
C ASN A 46 21.84 2.95 -0.74
N GLU A 47 21.41 4.16 -0.35
CA GLU A 47 20.08 4.45 0.17
C GLU A 47 19.00 4.18 -0.87
N ILE A 48 19.26 4.57 -2.12
CA ILE A 48 18.39 4.27 -3.26
C ILE A 48 18.23 2.76 -3.44
N ARG A 49 19.33 2.00 -3.41
CA ARG A 49 19.29 0.54 -3.54
C ARG A 49 18.54 -0.11 -2.38
N GLU A 50 18.66 0.42 -1.17
CA GLU A 50 17.88 -0.06 -0.02
C GLU A 50 16.38 0.21 -0.20
N LEU A 51 16.00 1.36 -0.74
CA LEU A 51 14.60 1.69 -1.04
C LEU A 51 14.02 0.75 -2.11
N GLU A 52 14.76 0.51 -3.20
CA GLU A 52 14.37 -0.40 -4.28
C GLU A 52 14.22 -1.84 -3.77
N THR A 53 15.18 -2.30 -2.95
CA THR A 53 15.12 -3.61 -2.30
C THR A 53 13.92 -3.72 -1.36
N LEU A 54 13.63 -2.67 -0.58
CA LEU A 54 12.48 -2.62 0.31
C LEU A 54 11.16 -2.71 -0.48
N ARG A 55 11.09 -2.03 -1.63
CA ARG A 55 9.94 -2.15 -2.53
C ARG A 55 9.75 -3.57 -3.01
N GLU A 56 10.81 -4.21 -3.52
CA GLU A 56 10.73 -5.59 -4.01
C GLU A 56 10.20 -6.54 -2.94
N ASN A 57 10.69 -6.39 -1.71
CA ASN A 57 10.23 -7.17 -0.56
C ASN A 57 8.77 -6.86 -0.20
N ALA A 58 8.34 -5.60 -0.27
CA ALA A 58 6.96 -5.20 -0.01
C ALA A 58 5.98 -5.74 -1.07
N CYS A 59 6.37 -5.70 -2.36
CA CYS A 59 5.56 -6.26 -3.45
C CYS A 59 5.45 -7.80 -3.40
N LYS A 60 6.38 -8.46 -2.72
CA LYS A 60 6.41 -9.93 -2.51
C LYS A 60 6.18 -10.29 -1.04
N ALA A 61 5.51 -9.42 -0.28
CA ALA A 61 5.34 -9.60 1.16
C ALA A 61 4.64 -10.94 1.47
N PRO A 62 5.13 -11.72 2.46
CA PRO A 62 4.48 -12.95 2.89
C PRO A 62 3.11 -12.65 3.51
N VAL A 63 2.22 -13.65 3.49
CA VAL A 63 0.85 -13.52 4.00
C VAL A 63 0.82 -13.78 5.52
N ASP A 64 1.52 -12.94 6.28
CA ASP A 64 1.63 -13.00 7.74
C ASP A 64 1.92 -11.61 8.37
N PHE A 65 2.12 -11.56 9.69
CA PHE A 65 2.43 -10.31 10.39
C PHE A 65 3.79 -9.69 10.00
N THR A 66 4.73 -10.49 9.47
CA THR A 66 5.99 -9.95 8.93
C THR A 66 5.74 -9.20 7.63
N GLY A 67 4.82 -9.69 6.79
CA GLY A 67 4.32 -8.98 5.61
C GLY A 67 3.68 -7.64 5.94
N CYS A 68 2.83 -7.58 6.98
CA CYS A 68 2.26 -6.32 7.48
C CYS A 68 3.37 -5.31 7.83
N SER A 69 4.41 -5.78 8.52
CA SER A 69 5.54 -4.94 8.93
C SER A 69 6.35 -4.42 7.75
N LEU A 70 6.58 -5.25 6.73
CA LEU A 70 7.27 -4.85 5.49
C LEU A 70 6.48 -3.79 4.71
N LEU A 71 5.18 -4.00 4.51
CA LEU A 71 4.31 -3.06 3.81
C LEU A 71 4.26 -1.71 4.53
N LYS A 72 4.11 -1.70 5.87
CA LYS A 72 4.13 -0.48 6.68
C LYS A 72 5.47 0.24 6.61
N LYS A 73 6.58 -0.49 6.67
CA LYS A 73 7.94 0.07 6.52
C LYS A 73 8.09 0.75 5.16
N TYR A 74 7.65 0.11 4.08
CA TYR A 74 7.72 0.69 2.74
C TYR A 74 6.81 1.92 2.59
N TYR A 75 5.57 1.86 3.09
CA TYR A 75 4.66 3.01 3.10
C TYR A 75 5.26 4.22 3.83
N ALA A 76 5.92 4.00 4.97
CA ALA A 76 6.61 5.06 5.70
C ALA A 76 7.74 5.69 4.88
N GLN A 77 8.54 4.88 4.16
CA GLN A 77 9.58 5.39 3.27
C GLN A 77 9.01 6.21 2.11
N LEU A 78 7.90 5.78 1.49
CA LEU A 78 7.21 6.56 0.46
C LEU A 78 6.72 7.91 1.01
N SER A 79 6.20 7.94 2.23
CA SER A 79 5.77 9.19 2.88
C SER A 79 6.94 10.15 3.12
N LEU A 80 8.11 9.63 3.52
CA LEU A 80 9.32 10.44 3.69
C LEU A 80 9.83 10.94 2.34
N LEU A 81 9.80 10.09 1.31
CA LEU A 81 10.25 10.44 -0.02
C LEU A 81 9.38 11.55 -0.62
N ARG A 82 8.05 11.42 -0.53
CA ARG A 82 7.09 12.46 -0.95
C ARG A 82 7.31 13.81 -0.24
N SER A 83 7.80 13.79 1.01
CA SER A 83 8.07 15.02 1.75
C SER A 83 9.34 15.76 1.31
N ARG A 84 10.22 15.09 0.55
CA ARG A 84 11.54 15.61 0.13
C ARG A 84 11.62 15.86 -1.38
N PHE A 85 10.94 15.04 -2.16
CA PHE A 85 10.97 15.08 -3.62
C PHE A 85 9.56 15.34 -4.17
N PRO A 86 9.40 16.28 -5.12
CA PRO A 86 8.15 16.48 -5.83
C PRO A 86 7.98 15.30 -6.80
N MET A 87 7.08 14.38 -6.45
CA MET A 87 6.86 13.11 -7.17
C MET A 87 5.36 12.85 -7.45
N GLU A 88 4.54 13.89 -7.40
CA GLU A 88 3.15 13.82 -7.88
C GLU A 88 3.11 13.93 -9.41
N SER A 89 1.95 13.69 -10.02
CA SER A 89 1.83 13.78 -11.49
C SER A 89 2.27 15.14 -12.03
N ASN A 90 3.09 15.11 -13.08
CA ASN A 90 3.76 16.25 -13.72
C ASN A 90 4.91 16.90 -12.92
N ASP A 91 5.27 16.36 -11.75
CA ASP A 91 6.47 16.84 -11.05
C ASP A 91 7.76 16.31 -11.68
N GLU A 92 8.86 17.01 -11.42
CA GLU A 92 10.15 16.72 -12.05
C GLU A 92 10.77 15.38 -11.62
N ALA A 93 10.47 14.90 -10.42
CA ALA A 93 10.93 13.58 -9.94
C ALA A 93 9.83 12.51 -10.00
N ALA A 94 8.75 12.72 -10.76
CA ALA A 94 7.67 11.75 -10.89
C ALA A 94 8.17 10.40 -11.44
N VAL A 95 7.67 9.31 -10.84
CA VAL A 95 7.99 7.91 -11.21
C VAL A 95 6.69 7.22 -11.60
N THR A 96 6.73 6.45 -12.69
CA THR A 96 5.57 5.67 -13.15
C THR A 96 5.45 4.36 -12.40
N PHE A 97 4.35 4.19 -11.67
CA PHE A 97 4.03 2.98 -10.91
C PHE A 97 2.98 2.16 -11.63
N ILE A 98 3.17 0.84 -11.67
CA ILE A 98 2.31 -0.08 -12.44
C ILE A 98 1.79 -1.19 -11.53
N TRP A 99 0.46 -1.28 -11.43
CA TRP A 99 -0.24 -2.31 -10.64
C TRP A 99 -1.32 -3.00 -11.46
N PHE A 100 -1.57 -4.27 -11.16
CA PHE A 100 -2.71 -5.01 -11.71
C PHE A 100 -4.02 -4.59 -11.04
N GLU A 101 -5.02 -4.29 -11.85
CA GLU A 101 -6.38 -3.97 -11.41
C GLU A 101 -7.27 -5.21 -11.60
N LYS A 102 -7.72 -5.85 -10.50
CA LYS A 102 -8.54 -7.07 -10.57
C LYS A 102 -10.02 -6.81 -10.85
N TYR A 103 -10.50 -5.60 -10.57
CA TYR A 103 -11.92 -5.24 -10.66
C TYR A 103 -12.27 -4.46 -11.92
N SER A 104 -11.33 -4.37 -12.87
CA SER A 104 -11.53 -3.76 -14.17
C SER A 104 -11.86 -4.85 -15.18
N ASP A 105 -12.89 -4.60 -15.99
CA ASP A 105 -13.28 -5.46 -17.12
C ASP A 105 -12.15 -5.54 -18.17
N LEU A 106 -11.20 -4.60 -18.11
CA LEU A 106 -9.91 -4.64 -18.78
C LEU A 106 -8.93 -5.39 -17.88
N SER A 107 -8.60 -6.63 -18.24
CA SER A 107 -7.55 -7.47 -17.66
C SER A 107 -6.14 -6.88 -17.87
N ASN A 108 -5.93 -5.62 -17.47
CA ASN A 108 -4.76 -4.83 -17.79
C ASN A 108 -4.16 -4.19 -16.54
N THR A 109 -2.86 -4.01 -16.60
CA THR A 109 -2.09 -3.19 -15.66
C THR A 109 -2.48 -1.72 -15.82
N VAL A 110 -2.56 -0.99 -14.71
CA VAL A 110 -2.75 0.45 -14.67
C VAL A 110 -1.42 1.10 -14.29
N ALA A 111 -0.92 1.99 -15.15
CA ALA A 111 0.30 2.77 -14.98
C ALA A 111 -0.05 4.22 -14.66
N ILE A 112 0.44 4.75 -13.53
CA ILE A 112 0.22 6.14 -13.11
C ILE A 112 1.54 6.71 -12.59
N ASP A 113 1.88 7.91 -13.03
CA ASP A 113 3.07 8.67 -12.68
C ASP A 113 2.91 9.52 -11.41
N ASP A 114 2.40 8.90 -10.35
CA ASP A 114 2.10 9.58 -9.09
C ASP A 114 2.49 8.72 -7.89
N ILE A 115 3.35 9.24 -7.00
CA ILE A 115 3.71 8.55 -5.75
C ILE A 115 2.50 8.23 -4.86
N ARG A 116 1.42 9.02 -4.94
CA ARG A 116 0.17 8.77 -4.20
C ARG A 116 -0.51 7.49 -4.67
N TYR A 117 -0.34 7.12 -5.95
CA TYR A 117 -0.86 5.87 -6.48
C TYR A 117 -0.11 4.65 -5.91
N GLU A 118 1.22 4.71 -5.81
CA GLU A 118 2.01 3.67 -5.13
C GLU A 118 1.60 3.56 -3.66
N MET A 119 1.54 4.69 -2.95
CA MET A 119 1.14 4.73 -1.54
C MET A 119 -0.26 4.13 -1.33
N SER A 120 -1.22 4.47 -2.18
CA SER A 120 -2.59 3.95 -2.11
C SER A 120 -2.64 2.45 -2.38
N SER A 121 -1.84 1.95 -3.33
CA SER A 121 -1.77 0.52 -3.65
C SER A 121 -1.13 -0.30 -2.50
N ILE A 122 -0.11 0.24 -1.86
CA ILE A 122 0.49 -0.38 -0.67
C ILE A 122 -0.48 -0.35 0.52
N LEU A 123 -1.19 0.76 0.74
CA LEU A 123 -2.19 0.87 1.81
C LEU A 123 -3.34 -0.12 1.61
N HIS A 124 -3.80 -0.30 0.37
CA HIS A 124 -4.76 -1.36 0.02
C HIS A 124 -4.23 -2.74 0.45
N ASN A 125 -2.97 -3.06 0.13
CA ASN A 125 -2.37 -4.35 0.49
C ASN A 125 -2.23 -4.54 2.00
N ILE A 126 -1.96 -3.48 2.77
CA ILE A 126 -1.97 -3.52 4.24
C ILE A 126 -3.36 -3.92 4.73
N GLY A 127 -4.41 -3.25 4.24
CA GLY A 127 -5.80 -3.56 4.59
C GLY A 127 -6.22 -4.98 4.19
N ALA A 128 -5.88 -5.40 2.96
CA ALA A 128 -6.15 -6.73 2.44
C ALA A 128 -5.51 -7.81 3.32
N LEU A 129 -4.22 -7.66 3.66
CA LEU A 129 -3.52 -8.61 4.51
C LEU A 129 -4.11 -8.70 5.91
N HIS A 130 -4.43 -7.55 6.54
CA HIS A 130 -5.11 -7.56 7.84
C HIS A 130 -6.50 -8.22 7.77
N SER A 131 -7.27 -7.98 6.70
CA SER A 131 -8.58 -8.61 6.52
C SER A 131 -8.47 -10.13 6.39
N TYR A 132 -7.45 -10.61 5.67
CA TYR A 132 -7.17 -12.03 5.51
C TYR A 132 -6.74 -12.69 6.82
N LEU A 133 -5.77 -12.10 7.53
CA LEU A 133 -5.30 -12.63 8.81
C LEU A 133 -6.43 -12.67 9.85
N GLY A 134 -7.30 -11.67 9.85
CA GLY A 134 -8.52 -11.68 10.64
C GLY A 134 -9.48 -12.81 10.26
N ALA A 135 -9.71 -13.01 8.97
CA ALA A 135 -10.64 -14.04 8.50
C ALA A 135 -10.18 -15.47 8.81
N VAL A 136 -8.86 -15.71 8.87
CA VAL A 136 -8.26 -17.04 9.13
C VAL A 136 -8.16 -17.37 10.62
N ASP A 137 -8.17 -16.38 11.51
CA ASP A 137 -8.05 -16.61 12.96
C ASP A 137 -9.32 -17.28 13.55
N THR A 138 -9.09 -18.26 14.42
CA THR A 138 -10.11 -19.12 15.05
C THR A 138 -11.02 -18.39 16.04
N ARG A 139 -10.76 -17.11 16.37
CA ARG A 139 -11.61 -16.28 17.25
C ARG A 139 -11.87 -16.92 18.61
N SER A 140 -10.93 -17.72 19.08
CA SER A 140 -11.02 -18.50 20.32
C SER A 140 -10.64 -17.68 21.55
N THR A 141 -9.98 -16.53 21.37
CA THR A 141 -9.52 -15.63 22.44
C THR A 141 -10.02 -14.21 22.18
N SER A 142 -10.65 -13.60 23.19
CA SER A 142 -11.37 -12.32 23.09
C SER A 142 -10.49 -11.07 22.96
N GLU A 143 -9.20 -11.12 23.31
CA GLU A 143 -8.35 -9.92 23.40
C GLU A 143 -7.60 -9.57 22.11
N MET A 144 -7.29 -10.53 21.23
CA MET A 144 -6.41 -10.26 20.08
C MET A 144 -7.16 -9.84 18.80
N PHE A 145 -8.46 -10.12 18.71
CA PHE A 145 -9.17 -10.15 17.44
C PHE A 145 -9.82 -8.81 17.03
N ILE A 146 -10.44 -8.11 17.98
CA ILE A 146 -11.26 -6.92 17.69
C ILE A 146 -10.41 -5.65 17.75
N GLU A 147 -9.43 -5.58 18.65
CA GLU A 147 -8.62 -4.38 18.87
C GLU A 147 -7.55 -4.19 17.78
N ASN A 148 -6.92 -5.27 17.29
CA ASN A 148 -5.88 -5.17 16.26
C ASN A 148 -6.40 -4.86 14.85
N ILE A 149 -7.61 -5.31 14.50
CA ILE A 149 -8.18 -5.10 13.16
C ILE A 149 -8.91 -3.76 13.09
N ASN A 150 -9.69 -3.39 14.12
CA ASN A 150 -10.55 -2.20 14.04
C ASN A 150 -9.82 -0.88 14.35
N LEU A 151 -8.88 -0.83 15.30
CA LEU A 151 -8.19 0.43 15.63
C LEU A 151 -7.15 0.80 14.58
N ARG A 152 -6.35 -0.14 14.08
CA ARG A 152 -5.27 0.17 13.11
C ARG A 152 -5.76 0.46 11.70
N ILE A 153 -6.80 -0.23 11.22
CA ILE A 153 -7.36 0.03 9.88
C ILE A 153 -8.10 1.36 9.86
N LYS A 154 -8.90 1.69 10.88
CA LYS A 154 -9.57 2.99 10.94
C LYS A 154 -8.58 4.15 11.06
N ASP A 155 -7.61 4.07 11.96
CA ASP A 155 -6.71 5.20 12.19
C ASP A 155 -5.73 5.41 11.01
N GLU A 156 -5.19 4.34 10.40
CA GLU A 156 -4.25 4.47 9.28
C GLU A 156 -4.93 4.82 7.94
N ILE A 157 -6.16 4.33 7.69
CA ILE A 157 -6.89 4.61 6.44
C ILE A 157 -7.66 5.94 6.52
N MET A 158 -8.28 6.29 7.66
CA MET A 158 -9.13 7.50 7.75
C MET A 158 -8.34 8.80 7.88
N GLU A 159 -7.18 8.80 8.55
CA GLU A 159 -6.44 10.05 8.80
C GLU A 159 -5.64 10.52 7.56
N LYS A 160 -5.24 9.61 6.66
CA LYS A 160 -4.36 9.92 5.52
C LYS A 160 -5.08 10.02 4.16
N SER A 161 -6.40 9.75 4.11
CA SER A 161 -7.18 9.61 2.88
C SER A 161 -7.92 10.87 2.40
N SER A 162 -7.78 12.01 3.07
CA SER A 162 -8.63 13.19 2.81
C SER A 162 -8.47 13.87 1.44
N HIS A 163 -7.50 13.51 0.58
CA HIS A 163 -7.29 14.26 -0.68
C HIS A 163 -7.13 13.44 -1.98
N SER A 164 -7.12 12.10 -1.98
CA SER A 164 -6.82 11.33 -3.21
C SER A 164 -7.79 10.18 -3.55
N LEU A 165 -8.82 9.91 -2.75
CA LEU A 165 -9.60 8.66 -2.84
C LEU A 165 -11.04 8.80 -3.36
N THR A 166 -11.39 9.89 -4.05
CA THR A 166 -12.75 10.10 -4.59
C THR A 166 -13.23 8.95 -5.51
N PHE A 167 -12.32 8.16 -6.10
CA PHE A 167 -12.69 7.04 -6.97
C PHE A 167 -12.77 5.67 -6.26
N MET A 168 -11.98 5.45 -5.20
CA MET A 168 -11.98 4.18 -4.44
C MET A 168 -13.00 4.18 -3.30
N TYR A 169 -13.38 5.36 -2.79
CA TYR A 169 -14.39 5.51 -1.73
C TYR A 169 -15.76 4.93 -2.14
N GLY A 170 -16.13 5.02 -3.42
CA GLY A 170 -17.44 4.53 -3.89
C GLY A 170 -17.67 3.03 -3.65
N LYS A 171 -16.69 2.17 -3.98
CA LYS A 171 -16.81 0.72 -3.79
C LYS A 171 -16.50 0.26 -2.36
N ALA A 172 -15.58 0.95 -1.67
CA ALA A 172 -15.25 0.60 -0.28
C ALA A 172 -16.37 0.97 0.70
N GLN A 173 -17.11 2.05 0.43
CA GLN A 173 -18.25 2.49 1.24
C GLN A 173 -19.46 1.57 1.07
N GLU A 174 -19.69 1.01 -0.13
CA GLU A 174 -20.68 -0.04 -0.37
C GLU A 174 -20.35 -1.33 0.42
N LEU A 175 -19.08 -1.75 0.44
CA LEU A 175 -18.65 -2.89 1.24
C LEU A 175 -18.79 -2.66 2.76
N PHE A 176 -18.50 -1.44 3.23
CA PHE A 176 -18.66 -1.09 4.65
C PHE A 176 -20.14 -0.97 5.07
N GLN A 177 -21.01 -0.49 4.19
CA GLN A 177 -22.47 -0.47 4.44
C GLN A 177 -23.09 -1.87 4.42
N CYS A 178 -22.57 -2.79 3.60
CA CYS A 178 -23.03 -4.19 3.63
C CYS A 178 -22.62 -4.94 4.89
N ILE A 179 -21.50 -4.57 5.54
CA ILE A 179 -21.00 -5.25 6.75
C ILE A 179 -21.65 -4.70 8.04
N LEU A 180 -22.21 -3.48 8.02
CA LEU A 180 -22.81 -2.84 9.20
C LEU A 180 -24.34 -2.89 9.26
N LEU A 181 -25.01 -3.39 8.22
CA LEU A 181 -26.47 -3.52 8.16
C LEU A 181 -27.00 -4.97 8.29
N TYR A 182 -26.16 -5.92 8.71
CA TYR A 182 -26.60 -7.27 9.11
C TYR A 182 -25.85 -7.78 10.34
#